data_AF-A0A5C4L7U5-F1
#
_entry.id   AF-A0A5C4L7U5-F1
#
_cell.length_a   1.000
_cell.length_b   1.000
_cell.length_c   1.000
_cell.angle_alpha   90.00
_cell.angle_beta   90.00
_cell.angle_gamma   90.00
#
_symmetry.space_group_name_H-M   'P 1'
#
loop_
_entity.id
_entity.type
_entity.pdbx_description
1 polymer ?
#
loop_
_entity_poly.entity_id
_entity_poly.type
_entity_poly.pdbx_seq_one_letter_code
_entity_poly.pdbx_strand_id
1 'polypeptide(L)'
;MHMRAEERLRLTLSGAGGRAVVSLNTYAVTQPAIEGLDPSEDGFSYDVTPWLQPGRNVLTVVLIGPAAEQPFRLVAERDGQAQLMLNEAELLPVPAPWRLWTTTIELASSAHPSVLVGEQNFAWPSRTRDADLGDVLVG
;
A
#
# COMPACT_ATOMS: atom_id res chain seq x y z
N MET A 1 7.44 9.29 -1.00
CA MET A 1 8.55 8.30 -1.01
C MET A 1 8.36 7.37 -2.22
N HIS A 2 9.43 6.86 -2.84
CA HIS A 2 9.35 5.86 -3.91
C HIS A 2 10.05 4.56 -3.49
N MET A 3 9.46 3.42 -3.83
CA MET A 3 9.93 2.09 -3.48
C MET A 3 9.88 1.14 -4.67
N ARG A 4 10.74 0.12 -4.68
CA ARG A 4 10.71 -1.02 -5.58
C ARG A 4 10.02 -2.21 -4.91
N ALA A 5 9.58 -3.17 -5.71
CA ALA A 5 8.80 -4.31 -5.23
C ALA A 5 9.56 -5.22 -4.25
N GLU A 6 10.88 -5.27 -4.34
CA GLU A 6 11.76 -6.06 -3.49
C GLU A 6 12.16 -5.37 -2.17
N GLU A 7 11.92 -4.07 -2.06
CA GLU A 7 12.34 -3.27 -0.90
C GLU A 7 11.35 -3.42 0.26
N ARG A 8 11.88 -3.47 1.49
CA ARG A 8 11.07 -3.59 2.70
C ARG A 8 10.75 -2.23 3.30
N LEU A 9 9.52 -2.08 3.80
CA LEU A 9 9.08 -0.93 4.56
C LEU A 9 8.84 -1.28 6.02
N ARG A 10 9.57 -0.62 6.90
CA ARG A 10 9.38 -0.68 8.35
C ARG A 10 8.92 0.66 8.89
N LEU A 11 7.94 0.65 9.78
CA LEU A 11 7.51 1.83 10.52
C LEU A 11 7.89 1.66 11.98
N THR A 12 8.59 2.64 12.54
CA THR A 12 8.91 2.71 13.97
C THR A 12 8.15 3.86 14.60
N LEU A 13 7.36 3.57 15.64
CA LEU A 13 6.47 4.50 16.32
C LEU A 13 6.88 4.67 17.78
N SER A 14 7.01 5.90 18.27
CA SER A 14 7.25 6.18 19.70
C SER A 14 6.41 7.36 20.20
N GLY A 15 6.21 7.46 21.51
CA GLY A 15 5.35 8.49 22.12
C GLY A 15 3.87 8.39 21.72
N ALA A 16 3.41 7.20 21.30
CA ALA A 16 2.07 6.96 20.80
C ALA A 16 1.00 6.99 21.89
N GLY A 17 1.30 6.49 23.10
CA GLY A 17 0.50 6.66 24.33
C GLY A 17 -1.02 6.51 24.18
N GLY A 18 -1.50 5.61 23.30
CA GLY A 18 -2.93 5.44 22.96
C GLY A 18 -3.60 6.59 22.21
N ARG A 19 -2.87 7.67 21.89
CA ARG A 19 -3.39 8.88 21.24
C ARG A 19 -3.07 8.96 19.74
N ALA A 20 -2.17 8.11 19.25
CA ALA A 20 -1.81 8.04 17.84
C ALA A 20 -2.50 6.87 17.14
N VAL A 21 -3.19 7.15 16.05
CA VAL A 21 -3.72 6.15 15.12
C VAL A 21 -2.92 6.24 13.82
N VAL A 22 -2.24 5.17 13.45
CA VAL A 22 -1.44 5.06 12.23
C VAL A 22 -2.08 4.03 11.31
N SER A 23 -2.29 4.39 10.05
CA SER A 23 -2.79 3.47 9.02
C SER A 23 -2.01 3.59 7.72
N LEU A 24 -1.84 2.45 7.04
CA LEU A 24 -1.32 2.38 5.68
C LEU A 24 -2.46 1.93 4.77
N ASN A 25 -2.83 2.79 3.82
CA ASN A 25 -4.07 2.69 3.06
C ASN A 25 -5.27 2.63 4.02
N THR A 26 -5.94 1.49 4.10
CA THR A 26 -7.05 1.21 5.02
C THR A 26 -6.67 0.27 6.17
N TYR A 27 -5.41 -0.20 6.23
CA TYR A 27 -4.95 -1.12 7.26
C TYR A 27 -4.45 -0.32 8.47
N ALA A 28 -5.06 -0.56 9.64
CA ALA A 28 -4.59 0.01 10.89
C ALA A 28 -3.25 -0.64 11.28
N VAL A 29 -2.18 0.15 11.29
CA VAL A 29 -0.83 -0.27 11.70
C VAL A 29 -0.79 -0.39 13.22
N THR A 30 -1.27 0.66 13.90
CA THR A 30 -1.59 0.60 15.32
C THR A 30 -3.00 0.06 15.45
N GLN A 31 -3.18 -1.12 16.02
CA GLN A 31 -4.47 -1.38 16.67
C GLN A 31 -4.61 -0.32 17.78
N PRO A 32 -5.78 0.33 17.96
CA PRO A 32 -6.02 1.05 19.20
C PRO A 32 -5.72 0.08 20.34
N ALA A 33 -4.98 0.53 21.35
CA ALA A 33 -4.56 -0.29 22.47
C ALA A 33 -5.75 -1.13 22.96
N ILE A 34 -5.82 -2.39 22.51
CA ILE A 34 -6.60 -3.41 23.18
C ILE A 34 -5.82 -3.61 24.47
N GLU A 35 -6.48 -3.35 25.58
CA GLU A 35 -5.96 -3.39 26.95
C GLU A 35 -4.84 -4.43 27.11
N GLY A 36 -3.61 -3.97 27.39
CA GLY A 36 -2.50 -4.86 27.79
C GLY A 36 -1.18 -4.70 27.04
N LEU A 37 -1.12 -3.93 25.95
CA LEU A 37 0.13 -3.49 25.34
C LEU A 37 0.20 -1.97 25.44
N ASP A 38 0.75 -1.50 26.56
CA ASP A 38 1.13 -0.09 26.67
C ASP A 38 2.20 0.16 25.59
N PRO A 39 2.00 1.09 24.65
CA PRO A 39 3.05 1.46 23.72
C PRO A 39 4.19 2.09 24.53
N SER A 40 5.11 1.25 25.01
CA SER A 40 6.37 1.60 25.64
C SER A 40 7.01 2.84 25.00
N GLU A 41 7.59 3.68 25.85
CA GLU A 41 8.34 4.87 25.46
C GLU A 41 9.49 4.54 24.48
N ASP A 42 9.97 3.30 24.48
CA ASP A 42 11.06 2.78 23.64
C ASP A 42 10.66 2.52 22.17
N GLY A 43 9.36 2.59 21.85
CA GLY A 43 8.83 2.53 20.51
C GLY A 43 8.71 1.13 19.88
N PHE A 44 7.78 0.99 18.95
CA PHE A 44 7.44 -0.27 18.27
C PHE A 44 7.75 -0.19 16.80
N SER A 45 8.38 -1.25 16.28
CA SER A 45 8.64 -1.41 14.86
C SER A 45 7.68 -2.42 14.22
N TYR A 46 7.06 -2.03 13.12
CA TYR A 46 6.15 -2.85 12.33
C TYR A 46 6.71 -3.01 10.91
N ASP A 47 6.83 -4.26 10.45
CA ASP A 47 7.02 -4.54 9.03
C ASP A 47 5.67 -4.43 8.32
N VAL A 48 5.51 -3.38 7.52
CA VAL A 48 4.25 -3.08 6.81
C VAL A 48 4.35 -3.40 5.32
N THR A 49 5.46 -4.00 4.88
CA THR A 49 5.68 -4.41 3.49
C THR A 49 4.50 -5.21 2.93
N PRO A 50 3.91 -6.20 3.65
CA PRO A 50 2.79 -6.98 3.13
C PRO A 50 1.50 -6.19 2.87
N TRP A 51 1.40 -4.95 3.38
CA TRP A 51 0.21 -4.10 3.23
C TRP A 51 0.34 -3.10 2.09
N LEU A 52 1.53 -3.01 1.47
CA LEU A 52 1.74 -2.19 0.30
C LEU A 52 1.03 -2.80 -0.92
N GLN A 53 0.43 -1.93 -1.71
CA GLN A 53 -0.18 -2.23 -3.00
C GLN A 53 0.70 -1.67 -4.11
N PRO A 54 0.74 -2.31 -5.30
CA PRO A 54 1.37 -1.71 -6.47
C PRO A 54 0.81 -0.31 -6.77
N GLY A 55 1.69 0.66 -7.03
CA GLY A 55 1.33 2.06 -7.25
C GLY A 55 1.26 2.87 -5.95
N ARG A 56 0.28 3.75 -5.86
CA ARG A 56 0.17 4.75 -4.79
C ARG A 56 -0.40 4.17 -3.51
N ASN A 57 0.37 4.26 -2.43
CA ASN A 57 -0.05 3.98 -1.06
C ASN A 57 -0.10 5.25 -0.24
N VAL A 58 -1.00 5.31 0.75
CA VAL A 58 -1.18 6.48 1.62
C VAL A 58 -0.92 6.08 3.07
N LEU A 59 0.11 6.65 3.68
CA LEU A 59 0.37 6.53 5.11
C LEU A 59 -0.30 7.71 5.82
N THR A 60 -1.14 7.40 6.80
CA THR A 60 -1.95 8.35 7.56
C THR A 60 -1.62 8.23 9.04
N VAL A 61 -1.47 9.38 9.70
CA VAL A 61 -1.33 9.50 11.15
C VAL A 61 -2.35 10.48 11.67
N VAL A 62 -3.14 10.05 12.66
CA VAL A 62 -4.04 10.90 13.42
C VAL A 62 -3.55 10.96 14.86
N LEU A 63 -3.30 12.17 15.35
CA LEU A 63 -2.94 12.42 16.75
C LEU A 63 -4.14 13.05 17.45
N ILE A 64 -4.59 12.43 18.54
CA ILE A 64 -5.77 12.83 19.29
C ILE A 64 -5.33 13.57 20.56
N GLY A 65 -6.01 14.68 20.88
CA GLY A 65 -5.74 15.47 22.08
C GLY A 65 -4.53 16.40 21.97
N PRO A 66 -4.09 17.01 23.08
CA PRO A 66 -2.94 17.91 23.09
C PRO A 66 -1.61 17.17 22.83
N ALA A 67 -0.55 17.93 22.58
CA ALA A 67 0.80 17.37 22.57
C ALA A 67 1.13 16.85 23.99
N ALA A 68 1.59 15.60 24.09
CA ALA A 68 2.01 15.00 25.35
C ALA A 68 3.44 15.47 25.71
N GLU A 69 3.84 15.23 26.96
CA GLU A 69 5.21 15.52 27.42
C GLU A 69 6.26 14.81 26.56
N GLN A 70 5.99 13.57 26.14
CA GLN A 70 6.77 12.87 25.12
C GLN A 70 6.10 13.01 23.75
N PRO A 71 6.69 13.75 22.79
CA PRO A 71 6.08 13.97 21.48
C PRO A 71 6.04 12.67 20.67
N PHE A 72 4.97 12.49 19.90
CA PHE A 72 4.86 11.36 19.00
C PHE A 72 5.90 11.45 17.88
N ARG A 73 6.53 10.31 17.55
CA ARG A 73 7.43 10.19 16.41
C ARG A 73 7.08 8.96 15.59
N LEU A 74 7.12 9.12 14.28
CA LEU A 74 7.06 8.02 13.31
C LEU A 74 8.29 8.12 12.41
N VAL A 75 9.00 7.01 12.25
CA VAL A 75 10.08 6.86 11.28
C VAL A 75 9.67 5.77 10.29
N ALA A 76 9.72 6.08 8.99
CA ALA A 76 9.55 5.11 7.93
C ALA A 76 10.91 4.78 7.31
N GLU A 77 11.30 3.51 7.43
CA GLU A 77 12.57 2.99 6.94
C GLU A 77 12.35 2.11 5.71
N ARG A 78 13.14 2.38 4.67
CA ARG A 78 13.21 1.57 3.45
C ARG A 78 14.53 0.81 3.47
N ASP A 79 14.47 -0.52 3.52
CA ASP A 79 15.66 -1.39 3.65
C ASP A 79 16.65 -0.92 4.73
N GLY A 80 16.11 -0.53 5.89
CA GLY A 80 16.90 -0.06 7.04
C GLY A 80 17.44 1.37 6.92
N GLN A 81 17.10 2.11 5.86
CA GLN A 81 17.40 3.53 5.75
C GLN A 81 16.16 4.37 6.04
N ALA A 82 16.24 5.25 7.03
CA ALA A 82 15.19 6.23 7.31
C ALA A 82 14.97 7.14 6.10
N GLN A 83 13.78 7.07 5.51
CA GLN A 83 13.40 7.87 4.35
C GLN A 83 12.46 9.01 4.72
N LEU A 84 11.68 8.82 5.78
CA LEU A 84 10.70 9.79 6.23
C LEU A 84 10.60 9.77 7.74
N MET A 85 10.44 10.97 8.31
CA MET A 85 10.23 11.17 9.72
C MET A 85 9.06 12.13 9.92
N LEU A 86 8.13 11.76 10.78
CA LEU A 86 7.14 12.65 11.35
C LEU A 86 7.48 12.85 12.82
N ASN A 87 7.53 14.11 13.23
CA ASN A 87 7.75 14.52 14.60
C ASN A 87 6.60 15.45 15.02
N GLU A 88 5.87 15.09 16.06
CA GLU A 88 4.74 15.91 16.52
C GLU A 88 5.17 17.33 16.89
N ALA A 89 6.39 17.52 17.40
CA ALA A 89 6.90 18.85 17.76
C ALA A 89 7.05 19.79 16.55
N GLU A 90 7.07 19.24 15.33
CA GLU A 90 7.14 20.00 14.08
C GLU A 90 5.75 20.31 13.50
N LEU A 91 4.70 19.71 14.06
CA LEU A 91 3.33 20.05 13.69
C LEU A 91 2.94 21.39 14.29
N LEU A 92 2.32 22.24 13.48
CA LEU A 92 1.80 23.52 13.96
C LEU A 92 0.79 23.27 15.10
N PRO A 93 0.81 24.09 16.16
CA PRO A 93 -0.21 24.02 17.19
C PRO A 93 -1.56 24.39 16.57
N VAL A 94 -2.46 23.42 16.50
CA VAL A 94 -3.83 23.61 15.99
C VAL A 94 -4.80 23.54 17.18
N PRO A 95 -5.78 24.44 17.29
CA PRO A 95 -6.83 24.38 18.32
C PRO A 95 -7.82 23.21 18.12
N ALA A 96 -7.55 22.32 17.16
CA ALA A 96 -8.39 21.18 16.87
C ALA A 96 -8.14 20.04 17.87
N PRO A 97 -9.18 19.24 18.19
CA PRO A 97 -9.04 18.10 19.10
C PRO A 97 -8.22 16.96 18.51
N TRP A 98 -7.85 17.04 17.23
CA TRP A 98 -6.98 16.10 16.53
C TRP A 98 -6.11 16.81 15.50
N ARG A 99 -4.99 16.20 15.16
CA ARG A 99 -4.07 16.61 14.09
C ARG A 99 -3.93 15.46 13.10
N LEU A 100 -3.98 15.76 11.82
CA LEU A 100 -3.86 14.78 10.74
C LEU A 100 -2.60 15.06 9.94
N TRP A 101 -1.85 14.00 9.67
CA TRP A 101 -0.72 14.02 8.75
C TRP A 101 -0.84 12.85 7.78
N THR A 102 -0.55 13.10 6.50
CA THR A 102 -0.60 12.09 5.45
C THR A 102 0.59 12.23 4.52
N THR A 103 1.12 11.12 4.05
CA THR A 103 2.14 11.09 2.99
C THR A 103 1.86 9.98 1.99
N THR A 104 2.51 10.04 0.83
CA THR A 104 2.40 9.04 -0.23
C THR A 104 3.66 8.20 -0.36
N ILE A 105 3.44 6.92 -0.65
CA ILE A 105 4.47 5.92 -0.92
C ILE A 105 4.13 5.29 -2.26
N GLU A 106 4.93 5.57 -3.28
CA GLU A 106 4.79 5.00 -4.62
C GLU A 106 5.59 3.70 -4.69
N LEU A 107 4.92 2.56 -4.76
CA LEU A 107 5.55 1.27 -5.01
C LEU A 107 5.56 1.03 -6.51
N ALA A 108 6.74 0.78 -7.08
CA ALA A 108 6.88 0.43 -8.48
C ALA A 108 5.99 -0.78 -8.77
N SER A 109 4.97 -0.57 -9.61
CA SER A 109 4.20 -1.69 -10.13
C SER A 109 5.17 -2.55 -10.93
N SER A 110 5.26 -3.83 -10.62
CA SER A 110 5.79 -4.82 -11.55
C SER A 110 4.81 -4.87 -12.72
N ALA A 111 4.90 -3.89 -13.61
CA ALA A 111 4.30 -4.01 -14.93
C ALA A 111 4.86 -5.32 -15.48
N HIS A 112 3.98 -6.29 -15.72
CA HIS A 112 4.32 -7.42 -16.56
C HIS A 112 5.08 -6.86 -17.78
N PRO A 113 6.26 -7.39 -18.15
CA PRO A 113 6.82 -7.07 -19.44
C PRO A 113 5.70 -7.35 -20.42
N SER A 114 5.25 -6.31 -21.13
CA SER A 114 4.26 -6.44 -22.17
C SER A 114 4.81 -7.49 -23.10
N VAL A 115 4.24 -8.70 -23.03
CA VAL A 115 4.51 -9.71 -24.02
C VAL A 115 3.91 -9.11 -25.28
N LEU A 116 4.76 -8.51 -26.11
CA LEU A 116 4.52 -8.40 -27.53
C LEU A 116 4.46 -9.85 -28.03
N VAL A 117 3.34 -10.52 -27.75
CA VAL A 117 2.95 -11.74 -28.45
C VAL A 117 2.71 -11.23 -29.85
N GLY A 118 3.68 -11.50 -30.73
CA GLY A 118 3.52 -11.28 -32.15
C GLY A 118 2.16 -11.84 -32.58
N GLU A 119 1.40 -11.03 -33.29
CA GLU A 119 0.22 -11.47 -34.02
C GLU A 119 0.64 -12.55 -35.02
N GLN A 120 0.71 -13.80 -34.56
CA GLN A 120 0.67 -14.98 -35.39
C GLN A 120 -0.79 -15.46 -35.42
N ASN A 121 -1.45 -15.10 -36.52
CA ASN A 121 -2.56 -15.79 -37.18
C ASN A 121 -3.37 -16.80 -36.35
N PHE A 122 -4.63 -16.45 -36.06
CA PHE A 122 -5.70 -17.43 -35.98
C PHE A 122 -6.72 -17.14 -37.10
N ALA A 123 -6.42 -17.66 -38.29
CA ALA A 123 -7.38 -17.73 -39.38
C ALA A 123 -8.45 -18.78 -39.03
N TRP A 124 -9.70 -18.35 -38.95
CA TRP A 124 -10.85 -19.23 -38.76
C TRP A 124 -11.03 -20.10 -40.02
N PRO A 125 -11.21 -21.43 -39.92
CA PRO A 125 -11.64 -22.20 -41.09
C PRO A 125 -13.12 -21.88 -41.36
N SER A 126 -13.36 -21.13 -42.44
CA SER A 126 -14.69 -20.92 -42.99
C SER A 126 -15.28 -22.27 -43.40
N ARG A 127 -16.32 -22.67 -42.68
CA ARG A 127 -17.14 -23.86 -42.91
C ARG A 127 -17.79 -23.75 -44.30
N THR A 128 -17.30 -24.51 -45.27
CA THR A 128 -17.95 -24.75 -46.56
C THR A 128 -19.27 -25.47 -46.32
N ARG A 129 -20.38 -24.77 -46.57
CA ARG A 129 -21.68 -25.36 -46.85
C ARG A 129 -21.95 -25.05 -48.31
N ASP A 130 -21.84 -26.06 -49.15
CA ASP A 130 -22.75 -26.29 -50.27
C ASP A 130 -22.62 -27.78 -50.62
N ALA A 131 -23.59 -28.56 -50.14
CA ALA A 131 -23.81 -29.92 -50.58
C ALA A 131 -24.67 -29.81 -51.83
N ASP A 132 -24.02 -29.95 -52.99
CA ASP A 132 -24.68 -30.15 -54.27
C ASP A 132 -25.22 -31.59 -54.28
N LEU A 133 -26.55 -31.71 -54.38
CA LEU A 133 -27.27 -32.97 -54.39
C LEU A 133 -27.04 -33.64 -55.75
N GLY A 134 -26.33 -34.78 -55.72
CA GLY A 134 -26.06 -35.60 -56.89
C GLY A 134 -27.34 -36.08 -57.58
N ASP A 135 -27.44 -35.75 -58.86
CA ASP A 135 -28.29 -36.43 -59.83
C ASP A 135 -27.58 -37.72 -60.27
N VAL A 136 -28.12 -38.87 -59.88
CA VAL A 136 -27.63 -40.20 -60.31
C VAL A 136 -28.71 -40.82 -61.18
N LEU A 137 -28.50 -40.76 -62.49
CA LEU A 137 -29.15 -41.61 -63.48
C LEU A 137 -28.36 -42.92 -63.62
N VAL A 138 -28.92 -44.04 -63.16
CA VAL A 138 -28.78 -45.36 -63.81
C VAL A 138 -30.03 -46.20 -63.50
N GLY A 139 -30.84 -46.51 -64.52
CA GLY A 139 -32.02 -47.37 -64.45
C GLY A 139 -33.07 -47.00 -65.48
#